data_AF-A0A7Y2JNZ7-F1
#
_entry.id   AF-A0A7Y2JNZ7-F1
#
_cell.length_a   1.000
_cell.length_b   1.000
_cell.length_c   1.000
_cell.angle_alpha   90.00
_cell.angle_beta   90.00
_cell.angle_gamma   90.00
#
_symmetry.space_group_name_H-M   'P 1'
#
loop_
_entity.id
_entity.type
_entity.pdbx_description
1 polymer ?
#
loop_
_entity_poly.entity_id
_entity_poly.type
_entity_poly.pdbx_seq_one_letter_code
_entity_poly.pdbx_strand_id
1 'polypeptide(L)'
;MPQLRWPVKPLTQLIEAALFSASRPLTIEELAALDPEANPAEVRTSLGQLGEIYEFNQHAVELVELAGGWQILTRPAFAEAIERARITLRASRLTPAALETLAVIAYRQPVGRADIEEIRGVSASGVLRTLQE
;
A
#
# COMPACT_ATOMS: atom_id res chain seq x y z
N MET A 1 33.19 -17.78 15.79
CA MET A 1 32.52 -16.64 15.15
C MET A 1 31.43 -16.17 16.10
N PRO A 2 31.59 -15.06 16.82
CA PRO A 2 30.54 -14.61 17.74
C PRO A 2 29.36 -14.11 16.91
N GLN A 3 28.18 -14.69 17.15
CA GLN A 3 26.92 -14.26 16.57
C GLN A 3 26.60 -12.88 17.14
N LEU A 4 26.75 -11.83 16.34
CA LEU A 4 26.39 -10.48 16.74
C LEU A 4 24.85 -10.40 16.79
N ARG A 5 24.26 -10.82 17.91
CA ARG A 5 22.85 -10.56 18.22
C ARG A 5 22.72 -9.05 18.40
N TRP A 6 22.33 -8.34 17.35
CA TRP A 6 21.83 -6.98 17.53
C TRP A 6 20.58 -7.07 18.41
N PRO A 7 20.55 -6.48 19.61
CA PRO A 7 19.32 -6.44 20.37
C PRO A 7 18.36 -5.51 19.62
N VAL A 8 17.48 -6.10 18.81
CA VAL A 8 16.41 -5.35 18.17
C VAL A 8 15.57 -4.75 19.30
N LYS A 9 15.46 -3.41 19.31
CA LYS A 9 14.70 -2.72 20.34
C LYS A 9 13.23 -3.14 20.27
N PRO A 10 12.51 -3.23 21.40
CA PRO A 10 11.08 -3.56 21.41
C PRO A 10 10.24 -2.68 20.46
N LEU A 11 10.52 -1.37 20.42
CA LEU A 11 9.84 -0.44 19.50
C LEU A 11 10.06 -0.79 18.03
N THR A 12 11.28 -1.21 17.64
CA THR A 12 11.58 -1.62 16.26
C THR A 12 10.79 -2.86 15.85
N GLN A 13 10.64 -3.84 16.76
CA GLN A 13 9.81 -5.03 16.52
C GLN A 13 8.33 -4.67 16.41
N LEU A 14 7.85 -3.74 17.24
CA LEU A 14 6.46 -3.28 17.22
C LEU A 14 6.14 -2.55 15.91
N ILE A 15 7.03 -1.68 15.45
CA ILE A 15 6.92 -0.98 14.16
C ILE A 15 6.93 -1.97 12.99
N GLU A 16 7.84 -2.95 13.00
CA GLU A 16 7.87 -4.01 11.98
C GLU A 16 6.54 -4.77 11.91
N ALA A 17 6.00 -5.17 13.06
CA ALA A 17 4.72 -5.87 13.13
C ALA A 17 3.56 -5.02 12.60
N ALA A 18 3.53 -3.73 12.93
CA ALA A 18 2.51 -2.80 12.44
C ALA A 18 2.59 -2.59 10.93
N LEU A 19 3.80 -2.34 10.40
CA LEU A 19 4.04 -2.14 8.97
C LEU A 19 3.75 -3.39 8.15
N PHE A 20 4.06 -4.59 8.68
CA PHE A 20 3.74 -5.85 8.04
C PHE A 20 2.23 -6.11 7.98
N SER A 21 1.51 -5.70 9.02
CA SER A 21 0.05 -5.88 9.10
C SER A 21 -0.72 -4.87 8.25
N ALA A 22 -0.13 -3.71 7.97
CA ALA A 22 -0.78 -2.65 7.22
C ALA A 22 -0.80 -2.91 5.71
N SER A 23 -1.95 -2.68 5.08
CA SER A 23 -2.10 -2.70 3.60
C SER A 23 -1.81 -1.36 2.94
N ARG A 24 -1.34 -0.37 3.72
CA ARG A 24 -1.07 1.01 3.30
C ARG A 24 0.16 1.57 4.02
N PRO A 25 0.75 2.67 3.53
CA PRO A 25 1.76 3.40 4.28
C PRO A 25 1.22 3.89 5.64
N LEU A 26 2.06 3.79 6.67
CA LEU A 26 1.82 4.32 8.01
C LEU A 26 2.69 5.55 8.25
N THR A 27 2.08 6.62 8.75
CA THR A 27 2.78 7.87 9.10
C THR A 27 3.62 7.70 10.37
N ILE A 28 4.55 8.62 10.61
CA ILE A 28 5.36 8.63 11.84
C ILE A 28 4.46 8.80 13.06
N GLU A 29 3.40 9.60 12.94
CA GLU A 29 2.42 9.86 13.99
C GLU A 29 1.63 8.60 14.35
N GLU A 30 1.19 7.82 13.35
CA GLU A 30 0.52 6.54 13.57
C GLU A 30 1.45 5.50 14.21
N LEU A 31 2.71 5.45 13.79
CA LEU A 31 3.71 4.54 14.35
C LEU A 31 4.10 4.93 15.79
N ALA A 32 4.18 6.23 16.09
CA ALA A 32 4.42 6.72 17.44
C ALA A 32 3.26 6.36 18.38
N ALA A 33 2.02 6.35 17.89
CA ALA A 33 0.85 5.98 18.69
C ALA A 33 0.83 4.49 19.12
N LEU A 34 1.71 3.63 18.58
CA LEU A 34 1.83 2.23 18.98
C LEU A 34 2.40 2.06 20.40
N ASP A 35 3.21 3.02 20.84
CA ASP A 35 3.86 3.01 22.16
C ASP A 35 3.72 4.40 22.80
N PRO A 36 2.99 4.54 23.93
CA PRO A 36 2.79 5.83 24.60
C PRO A 36 4.08 6.54 25.04
N GLU A 37 5.18 5.79 25.22
CA GLU A 37 6.47 6.36 25.62
C GLU A 37 7.33 6.78 24.42
N ALA A 38 6.99 6.33 23.20
CA ALA A 38 7.76 6.60 22.01
C ALA A 38 7.52 8.02 21.47
N ASN A 39 8.61 8.68 21.09
CA ASN A 39 8.56 9.96 20.38
C ASN A 39 8.88 9.80 18.88
N PRO A 40 8.52 10.80 18.03
CA PRO A 40 8.77 10.74 16.60
C PRO A 40 10.24 10.52 16.19
N ALA A 41 11.21 10.98 17.00
CA ALA A 41 12.63 10.78 16.71
C ALA A 41 13.07 9.32 16.96
N GLU A 42 12.51 8.69 18.00
CA GLU A 42 12.71 7.26 18.26
C GLU A 42 12.10 6.39 17.17
N VAL A 43 10.91 6.73 16.69
CA VAL A 43 10.28 6.06 15.54
C VAL A 43 11.17 6.15 14.30
N ARG A 44 11.67 7.34 13.95
CA ARG A 44 12.61 7.51 12.83
C ARG A 44 13.89 6.69 13.01
N THR A 45 14.42 6.64 14.24
CA THR A 45 15.58 5.83 14.57
C THR A 45 15.29 4.34 14.37
N SER A 46 14.13 3.86 14.84
CA SER A 46 13.71 2.47 14.69
C SER A 46 13.44 2.08 13.24
N LEU A 47 12.87 2.97 12.43
CA LEU A 47 12.72 2.77 10.97
C LEU A 47 14.08 2.65 10.28
N GLY A 48 15.04 3.52 10.62
CA GLY A 48 16.41 3.42 10.10
C GLY A 48 17.07 2.09 10.47
N GLN A 49 16.95 1.67 11.73
CA GLN A 49 17.45 0.37 12.19
C GLN A 49 16.79 -0.80 11.46
N LEU A 50 15.47 -0.74 11.24
CA LEU A 50 14.74 -1.79 10.52
C LEU A 50 15.22 -1.89 9.06
N GLY A 51 15.42 -0.76 8.39
CA GLY A 51 16.00 -0.70 7.06
C GLY A 51 17.40 -1.31 6.98
N GLU A 52 18.28 -0.96 7.92
CA GLU A 52 19.62 -1.54 8.02
C GLU A 52 19.59 -3.06 8.25
N ILE A 53 18.67 -3.55 9.09
CA ILE A 53 18.49 -4.99 9.34
C ILE A 53 18.07 -5.72 8.06
N TYR A 54 17.08 -5.18 7.32
CA TYR A 54 16.62 -5.78 6.07
C TYR A 54 17.69 -5.80 4.98
N GLU A 55 18.54 -4.78 4.93
CA GLU A 55 19.66 -4.72 3.99
C GLU A 55 20.78 -5.69 4.39
N PHE A 56 21.25 -5.62 5.64
CA PHE A 56 22.37 -6.41 6.13
C PHE A 56 22.09 -7.93 6.07
N ASN A 57 20.88 -8.35 6.42
CA ASN A 57 20.48 -9.75 6.39
C ASN A 57 19.96 -10.20 5.00
N GLN A 58 20.02 -9.34 3.98
CA GLN A 58 19.54 -9.62 2.62
C GLN A 58 18.09 -10.13 2.57
N HIS A 59 17.20 -9.50 3.33
CA HIS A 59 15.78 -9.85 3.30
C HIS A 59 15.18 -9.58 1.91
N ALA A 60 14.20 -10.37 1.49
CA ALA A 60 13.51 -10.19 0.20
C ALA A 60 12.51 -9.01 0.19
N VAL A 61 12.39 -8.31 1.32
CA VAL A 61 11.57 -7.12 1.50
C VAL A 61 12.45 -5.92 1.82
N GLU A 62 11.92 -4.73 1.58
CA GLU A 62 12.54 -3.45 1.88
C GLU A 62 11.53 -2.49 2.50
N LEU A 63 12.06 -1.54 3.27
CA LEU A 63 11.29 -0.49 3.88
C LEU A 63 11.30 0.74 2.95
N VAL A 64 10.12 1.21 2.54
CA VAL A 64 9.96 2.29 1.55
C VAL A 64 9.15 3.43 2.14
N GLU A 65 9.59 4.67 1.89
CA GLU A 65 8.84 5.88 2.20
C GLU A 65 7.96 6.29 1.01
N LEU A 66 6.64 6.34 1.21
CA LEU A 66 5.64 6.63 0.18
C LEU A 66 4.55 7.54 0.74
N ALA A 67 4.21 8.60 0.01
CA ALA A 67 3.11 9.52 0.35
C ALA A 67 3.17 10.08 1.80
N GLY A 68 4.37 10.30 2.34
CA GLY A 68 4.58 10.78 3.71
C GLY A 68 4.43 9.71 4.80
N GLY A 69 4.34 8.44 4.43
CA GLY A 69 4.35 7.30 5.34
C GLY A 69 5.36 6.24 4.93
N TRP A 70 5.41 5.16 5.70
CA TRP A 70 6.33 4.05 5.55
C TRP A 70 5.58 2.75 5.30
N GLN A 71 6.12 1.88 4.44
CA GLN A 71 5.54 0.57 4.14
C GLN A 71 6.64 -0.46 3.87
N ILE A 72 6.37 -1.72 4.22
CA ILE A 72 7.21 -2.84 3.82
C ILE A 72 6.73 -3.34 2.45
N LEU A 73 7.64 -3.39 1.48
CA LEU A 73 7.36 -3.90 0.14
C LEU A 73 8.36 -5.00 -0.23
N THR A 74 7.98 -5.88 -1.16
CA THR A 74 8.92 -6.85 -1.75
C THR A 74 9.95 -6.12 -2.61
N ARG A 75 11.22 -6.54 -2.59
CA ARG A 75 12.25 -5.91 -3.41
C ARG A 75 11.93 -6.02 -4.91
N PRO A 76 12.31 -5.03 -5.74
CA PRO A 76 11.96 -4.99 -7.16
C PRO A 76 12.50 -6.19 -7.95
N ALA A 77 13.62 -6.77 -7.51
CA ALA A 77 14.21 -7.96 -8.10
C ALA A 77 13.26 -9.18 -8.15
N PHE A 78 12.26 -9.23 -7.27
CA PHE A 78 11.29 -10.32 -7.20
C PHE A 78 9.95 -9.98 -7.88
N ALA A 79 9.76 -8.72 -8.32
CA ALA A 79 8.48 -8.23 -8.81
C ALA A 79 7.96 -9.03 -10.01
N GLU A 80 8.81 -9.30 -11.01
CA GLU A 80 8.39 -10.05 -12.21
C GLU A 80 7.91 -11.47 -11.88
N ALA A 81 8.61 -12.17 -10.97
CA ALA A 81 8.25 -13.52 -10.59
C ALA A 81 6.89 -13.56 -9.85
N ILE A 82 6.70 -12.64 -8.90
CA ILE A 82 5.46 -12.51 -8.13
C ILE A 82 4.28 -12.14 -9.05
N GLU A 83 4.50 -11.21 -9.98
CA GLU A 83 3.50 -10.77 -10.97
C GLU A 83 3.08 -11.90 -11.91
N ARG A 84 4.04 -12.68 -12.43
CA ARG A 84 3.74 -13.85 -13.27
C ARG A 84 2.93 -14.91 -12.52
N ALA A 85 3.24 -15.11 -11.24
CA ALA A 85 2.53 -16.05 -10.38
C ALA A 85 1.13 -15.56 -9.95
N ARG A 86 0.75 -14.32 -10.29
CA ARG A 86 -0.53 -13.70 -9.88
C ARG A 86 -0.76 -13.75 -8.37
N ILE A 87 0.31 -13.69 -7.59
CA ILE A 87 0.26 -13.74 -6.11
C ILE A 87 -0.18 -12.38 -5.55
N THR A 88 0.23 -11.28 -6.18
CA THR A 88 -0.20 -9.95 -5.76
C THR A 88 -1.69 -9.77 -6.01
N LEU A 89 -2.45 -9.49 -4.96
CA LEU A 89 -3.77 -8.86 -5.07
C LEU A 89 -3.56 -7.47 -5.66
N ARG A 90 -3.52 -7.36 -6.99
CA ARG A 90 -3.68 -6.05 -7.63
C ARG A 90 -5.05 -5.54 -7.19
N ALA A 91 -5.10 -4.38 -6.53
CA ALA A 91 -6.35 -3.63 -6.45
C ALA A 91 -6.90 -3.59 -7.88
N SER A 92 -8.12 -4.11 -8.07
CA SER A 92 -8.74 -4.27 -9.38
C SER A 92 -8.69 -2.93 -10.08
N ARG A 93 -7.75 -2.74 -11.02
CA ARG A 93 -7.72 -1.50 -11.79
C ARG A 93 -9.04 -1.42 -12.52
N LEU A 94 -9.74 -0.30 -12.35
CA LEU A 94 -10.94 -0.03 -13.13
C LEU A 94 -10.58 -0.19 -14.61
N THR A 95 -11.40 -0.94 -15.34
CA THR A 95 -11.22 -1.09 -16.79
C THR A 95 -11.39 0.27 -17.47
N PRO A 96 -10.85 0.46 -18.69
CA PRO A 96 -11.09 1.70 -19.45
C PRO A 96 -12.58 2.06 -19.52
N ALA A 97 -13.46 1.07 -19.74
CA ALA A 97 -14.90 1.27 -19.75
C ALA A 97 -15.46 1.76 -18.39
N ALA A 98 -14.89 1.28 -17.28
CA ALA A 98 -15.26 1.74 -15.94
C ALA A 98 -14.78 3.16 -15.66
N LEU A 99 -13.56 3.50 -16.08
CA LEU A 99 -13.04 4.86 -15.96
C LEU A 99 -13.82 5.86 -16.81
N GLU A 100 -14.16 5.52 -18.05
CA GLU A 100 -15.01 6.36 -18.91
C GLU A 100 -16.38 6.61 -18.28
N THR A 101 -17.01 5.56 -17.76
CA THR A 101 -18.33 5.67 -17.10
C THR A 101 -18.24 6.55 -15.86
N LEU A 102 -17.20 6.37 -15.04
CA LEU A 102 -16.96 7.19 -13.85
C LEU A 102 -16.70 8.66 -14.21
N ALA A 103 -15.98 8.93 -15.30
CA ALA A 103 -15.73 10.28 -15.78
C ALA A 103 -17.02 10.98 -16.24
N VAL A 104 -17.91 10.28 -16.96
CA VAL A 104 -19.22 10.83 -17.33
C VAL A 104 -20.02 11.20 -16.08
N ILE A 105 -20.07 10.31 -15.08
CA ILE A 105 -20.76 10.57 -13.81
C ILE A 105 -20.18 11.80 -13.12
N ALA A 106 -18.86 11.87 -12.92
CA ALA A 106 -18.21 12.94 -12.18
C ALA A 106 -18.43 14.34 -12.78
N TYR A 107 -18.50 14.45 -14.11
CA TYR A 107 -18.64 15.74 -14.80
C TYR A 107 -20.08 16.09 -15.22
N ARG A 108 -21.02 15.15 -15.18
CA ARG A 108 -22.41 15.35 -15.62
C ARG A 108 -23.44 15.11 -14.52
N GLN A 109 -23.02 14.88 -13.28
CA GLN A 109 -23.96 14.71 -12.17
C GLN A 109 -24.88 15.93 -12.01
N PRO A 110 -26.21 15.73 -11.81
CA PRO A 110 -26.92 14.45 -11.78
C PRO A 110 -27.16 13.88 -13.20
N VAL A 111 -26.83 12.60 -13.42
CA VAL A 111 -26.95 11.92 -14.72
C VAL A 111 -27.55 10.51 -14.55
N GLY A 112 -28.46 10.11 -15.44
CA GLY A 112 -29.09 8.80 -15.43
C GLY A 112 -28.35 7.75 -16.26
N ARG A 113 -28.66 6.46 -16.05
CA ARG A 113 -28.06 5.35 -16.81
C ARG A 113 -28.25 5.52 -18.32
N ALA A 114 -29.45 5.91 -18.76
CA ALA A 114 -29.75 6.10 -20.17
C ALA A 114 -28.87 7.18 -20.80
N ASP A 115 -28.69 8.31 -20.11
CA ASP A 115 -27.83 9.42 -20.56
C ASP A 115 -26.35 9.00 -20.63
N ILE A 116 -25.89 8.19 -19.67
CA ILE A 116 -24.53 7.63 -19.67
C ILE A 116 -24.34 6.71 -20.88
N GLU A 117 -25.32 5.84 -21.16
CA GLU A 117 -25.28 4.91 -22.31
C GLU A 117 -25.34 5.67 -23.64
N GLU A 118 -26.09 6.78 -23.71
CA GLU A 118 -26.12 7.67 -24.88
C GLU A 118 -24.76 8.34 -25.11
N ILE A 119 -24.14 8.89 -24.06
CA ILE A 119 -22.82 9.54 -24.16
C ILE A 119 -21.73 8.53 -24.53
N ARG A 120 -21.76 7.32 -23.96
CA ARG A 120 -20.75 6.28 -24.21
C ARG A 120 -21.01 5.46 -25.47
N GLY A 121 -22.23 5.47 -26.01
CA GLY A 121 -22.63 4.66 -27.17
C GLY A 121 -22.66 3.15 -26.93
N VAL A 122 -22.52 2.69 -25.69
CA VAL A 122 -22.52 1.26 -25.30
C VAL A 122 -23.20 1.06 -23.94
N SER A 123 -23.64 -0.17 -23.67
CA SER A 123 -24.25 -0.52 -22.37
C SER A 123 -23.30 -0.26 -21.22
N ALA A 124 -23.79 0.43 -20.19
CA ALA A 124 -23.05 0.74 -18.97
C ALA A 124 -23.49 -0.13 -17.78
N SER A 125 -24.47 -1.02 -17.97
CA SER A 125 -25.12 -1.73 -16.86
C SER A 125 -24.17 -2.57 -16.00
N GLY A 126 -23.26 -3.34 -16.63
CA GLY A 126 -22.28 -4.15 -15.90
C GLY A 126 -21.24 -3.28 -15.19
N VAL A 127 -20.78 -2.22 -15.85
CA VAL A 127 -19.83 -1.27 -15.29
C VAL A 127 -20.41 -0.52 -14.09
N LEU A 128 -21.65 -0.05 -14.18
CA LEU A 128 -22.33 0.66 -13.10
C LEU A 128 -22.50 -0.22 -11.86
N ARG A 129 -22.77 -1.53 -12.04
CA ARG A 129 -22.78 -2.49 -10.92
C ARG A 129 -21.42 -2.55 -10.24
N THR A 130 -20.35 -2.73 -11.01
CA THR A 130 -18.98 -2.77 -10.47
C THR A 130 -18.55 -1.48 -9.78
N LEU A 131 -19.07 -0.31 -10.19
CA LEU A 131 -18.78 0.97 -9.54
C LEU A 131 -19.59 1.21 -8.25
N GLN A 132 -20.62 0.41 -7.98
CA GLN A 132 -21.45 0.49 -6.77
C GLN A 132 -21.02 -0.50 -5.67
N GLU A 133 -20.16 -1.45 -6.00
CA GLU A 133 -19.54 -2.41 -5.07
C GLU A 133 -18.31 -1.80 -4.38
#